data_AF-A0A672UGL1-F1
#
_entry.id   AF-A0A672UGL1-F1
#
_cell.length_a   1.000
_cell.length_b   1.000
_cell.length_c   1.000
_cell.angle_alpha   90.00
_cell.angle_beta   90.00
_cell.angle_gamma   90.00
#
_symmetry.space_group_name_H-M   'P 1'
#
loop_
_entity.id
_entity.type
_entity.pdbx_description
1 polymer ?
#
loop_
_entity_poly.entity_id
_entity_poly.type
_entity_poly.pdbx_seq_one_letter_code
_entity_poly.pdbx_strand_id
1 'polypeptide(L)'
;MGRMIIFCILFLTSSMALTAAPHKTAKYKQLLKTIKLLETTVKDKDVELLHTPENPVDGCIFTAVTCFQKGTLKLQPENSQVNSTFIQTTKILKRFSFSDPGKPCESSCESYEKKNPKEFLKSFAKLIKKVIRVESSWVLFDILRTIRGIFFNTISDNALFLQLFKD
;
A
#
# COMPACT_ATOMS: atom_id res chain seq x y z
N MET A 1 -12.73 -32.91 28.73
CA MET A 1 -13.03 -32.48 27.34
C MET A 1 -13.02 -30.96 27.12
N GLY A 2 -13.22 -30.10 28.12
CA GLY A 2 -13.21 -28.62 27.92
C GLY A 2 -11.85 -28.01 27.57
N ARG A 3 -10.74 -28.55 28.10
CA ARG A 3 -9.38 -28.04 27.81
C ARG A 3 -8.98 -28.17 26.33
N MET A 4 -9.44 -29.22 25.65
CA MET A 4 -9.15 -29.45 24.22
C MET A 4 -9.89 -28.43 23.33
N ILE A 5 -11.11 -28.05 23.71
CA ILE A 5 -11.92 -27.05 23.01
C ILE A 5 -11.27 -25.66 23.11
N ILE A 6 -10.71 -25.30 24.27
CA ILE A 6 -10.00 -24.03 24.46
C ILE A 6 -8.77 -23.95 23.55
N PHE A 7 -7.96 -25.02 23.47
CA PHE A 7 -6.83 -25.06 22.53
C PHE A 7 -7.28 -24.96 21.07
N CYS A 8 -8.36 -25.63 20.68
CA CYS A 8 -8.90 -25.53 19.33
C CYS A 8 -9.41 -24.11 19.01
N ILE A 9 -10.11 -23.44 19.94
CA ILE A 9 -10.58 -22.07 19.74
C ILE A 9 -9.38 -21.09 19.64
N LEU A 10 -8.34 -21.25 20.47
CA LEU A 10 -7.14 -20.43 20.41
C LEU A 10 -6.35 -20.64 19.11
N PHE A 11 -6.27 -21.87 18.60
CA PHE A 11 -5.55 -22.19 17.35
C PHE A 11 -6.32 -21.73 16.08
N LEU A 12 -7.66 -21.78 16.12
CA LEU A 12 -8.51 -21.32 15.04
C LEU A 12 -8.54 -19.77 14.96
N THR A 13 -8.53 -19.08 16.11
CA THR A 13 -8.50 -17.61 16.17
C THR A 13 -7.18 -17.01 15.72
N SER A 14 -6.04 -17.67 15.95
CA SER A 14 -4.74 -17.22 15.41
C SER A 14 -4.65 -17.32 13.88
N SER A 15 -5.37 -18.26 13.27
CA SER A 15 -5.29 -18.54 11.84
C SER A 15 -6.05 -17.50 10.98
N MET A 16 -7.11 -16.90 11.53
CA MET A 16 -7.89 -15.87 10.82
C MET A 16 -7.21 -14.49 10.79
N ALA A 17 -6.34 -14.18 11.75
CA ALA A 17 -5.66 -12.88 11.81
C ALA A 17 -4.59 -12.70 10.71
N LEU A 18 -4.10 -13.80 10.10
CA LEU A 18 -2.95 -13.77 9.19
C LEU A 18 -3.31 -13.50 7.71
N THR A 19 -4.60 -13.49 7.34
CA THR A 19 -5.01 -13.51 5.92
C THR A 19 -5.33 -12.13 5.31
N ALA A 20 -5.47 -11.07 6.12
CA ALA A 20 -5.81 -9.73 5.61
C ALA A 20 -4.60 -8.90 5.08
N ALA A 21 -3.41 -9.07 5.67
CA ALA A 21 -2.17 -8.39 5.28
C ALA A 21 -1.56 -8.80 3.91
N PRO A 22 -1.53 -10.10 3.51
CA PRO A 22 -0.84 -10.51 2.28
C PRO A 22 -1.47 -9.95 0.99
N HIS A 23 -2.77 -9.65 1.03
CA HIS A 23 -3.50 -9.19 -0.16
C HIS A 23 -3.10 -7.78 -0.61
N LYS A 24 -2.87 -6.83 0.31
CA LYS A 24 -2.49 -5.45 -0.04
C LYS A 24 -1.09 -5.37 -0.62
N THR A 25 -0.13 -6.09 -0.02
CA THR A 25 1.25 -6.16 -0.53
C THR A 25 1.31 -6.78 -1.94
N ALA A 26 0.53 -7.84 -2.20
CA ALA A 26 0.45 -8.44 -3.54
C ALA A 26 -0.08 -7.44 -4.58
N LYS A 27 -1.11 -6.68 -4.23
CA LYS A 27 -1.65 -5.61 -5.06
C LYS A 27 -0.60 -4.54 -5.38
N TYR A 28 0.16 -4.04 -4.41
CA TYR A 28 1.19 -3.04 -4.66
C TYR A 28 2.36 -3.56 -5.49
N LYS A 29 2.73 -4.85 -5.33
CA LYS A 29 3.71 -5.50 -6.20
C LYS A 29 3.21 -5.58 -7.65
N GLN A 30 1.94 -5.89 -7.86
CA GLN A 30 1.32 -5.86 -9.19
C GLN A 30 1.34 -4.45 -9.78
N LEU A 31 0.98 -3.44 -8.99
CA LEU A 31 1.04 -2.04 -9.41
C LEU A 31 2.44 -1.63 -9.85
N LEU A 32 3.47 -1.99 -9.08
CA LEU A 32 4.86 -1.70 -9.42
C LEU A 32 5.28 -2.35 -10.75
N LYS A 33 4.82 -3.58 -11.03
CA LYS A 33 5.05 -4.24 -12.33
C LYS A 33 4.35 -3.48 -13.46
N THR A 34 3.11 -3.05 -13.24
CA THR A 34 2.34 -2.27 -14.22
C THR A 34 3.02 -0.93 -14.52
N ILE A 35 3.54 -0.22 -13.51
CA ILE A 35 4.27 1.05 -13.70
C ILE A 35 5.52 0.83 -14.56
N LYS A 36 6.30 -0.22 -14.26
CA LYS A 36 7.49 -0.57 -15.05
C LYS A 36 7.16 -0.94 -16.48
N LEU A 37 6.06 -1.66 -16.70
CA LEU A 37 5.59 -1.97 -18.05
C LEU A 37 5.17 -0.69 -18.79
N LEU A 38 4.42 0.19 -18.12
CA LEU A 38 3.99 1.46 -18.69
C LEU A 38 5.21 2.32 -19.10
N GLU A 39 6.28 2.35 -18.30
CA GLU A 39 7.54 3.07 -18.60
C GLU A 39 8.14 2.70 -19.97
N THR A 40 7.98 1.45 -20.40
CA THR A 40 8.47 0.96 -21.69
C THR A 40 7.54 1.26 -22.87
N THR A 41 6.35 1.81 -22.61
CA THR A 41 5.31 2.03 -23.62
C THR A 41 4.94 3.50 -23.81
N VAL A 42 5.55 4.40 -23.03
CA VAL A 42 5.27 5.84 -23.06
C VAL A 42 6.25 6.60 -23.95
N LYS A 43 5.72 7.59 -24.66
CA LYS A 43 6.52 8.59 -25.34
C LYS A 43 7.22 9.47 -24.30
N ASP A 44 8.52 9.69 -24.49
CA ASP A 44 9.35 10.41 -23.51
C ASP A 44 9.79 11.80 -23.99
N LYS A 45 9.91 11.99 -25.31
CA LYS A 45 10.31 13.25 -25.94
C LYS A 45 9.10 13.96 -26.52
N ASP A 46 9.18 15.29 -26.60
CA ASP A 46 8.17 16.16 -27.23
C ASP A 46 6.76 16.00 -26.63
N VAL A 47 6.70 15.95 -25.31
CA VAL A 47 5.48 15.72 -24.50
C VAL A 47 5.48 16.62 -23.27
N GLU A 48 4.29 16.91 -22.75
CA GLU A 48 4.11 17.76 -21.56
C GLU A 48 4.86 17.18 -20.36
N LEU A 49 5.63 18.02 -19.66
CA LEU A 49 6.29 17.64 -18.41
C LEU A 49 5.23 17.48 -17.30
N LEU A 50 5.38 16.43 -16.49
CA LEU A 50 4.40 16.00 -15.51
C LEU A 50 4.85 16.33 -14.09
N HIS A 51 3.93 16.88 -13.29
CA HIS A 51 4.19 17.14 -11.87
C HIS A 51 4.51 15.85 -11.12
N THR A 52 5.67 15.80 -10.47
CA THR A 52 6.27 14.59 -9.93
C THR A 52 6.55 14.74 -8.43
N PRO A 53 5.64 14.27 -7.56
CA PRO A 53 5.87 14.26 -6.12
C PRO A 53 6.83 13.14 -5.72
N GLU A 54 8.15 13.37 -5.89
CA GLU A 54 9.18 12.36 -5.60
C GLU A 54 9.35 12.11 -4.09
N ASN A 55 9.19 13.15 -3.27
CA ASN A 55 9.40 13.11 -1.82
C ASN A 55 8.26 13.81 -1.05
N PRO A 56 7.04 13.24 -1.02
CA PRO A 56 5.98 13.78 -0.20
C PRO A 56 6.33 13.66 1.29
N VAL A 57 5.93 14.67 2.07
CA VAL A 57 6.01 14.65 3.54
C VAL A 57 5.28 13.41 4.07
N ASP A 58 5.78 12.83 5.15
CA ASP A 58 5.15 11.66 5.76
C ASP A 58 3.71 12.00 6.18
N GLY A 59 2.76 11.15 5.80
CA GLY A 59 1.32 11.43 5.88
C GLY A 59 0.70 11.88 4.55
N CYS A 60 1.47 12.44 3.61
CA CYS A 60 0.98 12.91 2.30
C CYS A 60 1.13 11.89 1.16
N ILE A 61 1.54 10.66 1.48
CA ILE A 61 1.84 9.62 0.51
C ILE A 61 0.61 9.30 -0.36
N PHE A 62 -0.59 9.25 0.22
CA PHE A 62 -1.83 8.98 -0.51
C PHE A 62 -2.22 10.12 -1.46
N THR A 63 -2.05 11.38 -1.03
CA THR A 63 -2.24 12.56 -1.89
C THR A 63 -1.26 12.54 -3.06
N ALA A 64 0.01 12.22 -2.82
CA ALA A 64 1.02 12.11 -3.88
C ALA A 64 0.70 11.00 -4.88
N VAL A 65 0.25 9.84 -4.41
CA VAL A 65 -0.23 8.75 -5.29
C VAL A 65 -1.39 9.21 -6.17
N THR A 66 -2.33 9.97 -5.61
CA THR A 66 -3.47 10.53 -6.38
C THR A 66 -2.99 11.52 -7.45
N CYS A 67 -1.97 12.34 -7.15
CA CYS A 67 -1.33 13.20 -8.15
C CYS A 67 -0.70 12.39 -9.28
N PHE A 68 0.02 11.31 -8.96
CA PHE A 68 0.56 10.40 -9.97
C PHE A 68 -0.56 9.79 -10.84
N GLN A 69 -1.67 9.34 -10.25
CA GLN A 69 -2.79 8.80 -11.02
C GLN A 69 -3.40 9.80 -11.99
N LYS A 70 -3.62 11.06 -11.55
CA LYS A 70 -4.07 12.12 -12.44
C LYS A 70 -3.05 12.41 -13.54
N GLY A 71 -1.76 12.42 -13.21
CA GLY A 71 -0.66 12.60 -14.17
C GLY A 71 -0.60 11.49 -15.23
N THR A 72 -0.94 10.24 -14.88
CA THR A 72 -0.95 9.14 -15.86
C THR A 72 -1.96 9.33 -16.99
N LEU A 73 -2.99 10.15 -16.80
CA LEU A 73 -3.99 10.46 -17.85
C LEU A 73 -3.43 11.39 -18.93
N LYS A 74 -2.33 12.10 -18.64
CA LYS A 74 -1.66 13.01 -19.57
C LYS A 74 -0.57 12.31 -20.40
N LEU A 75 -0.28 11.04 -20.09
CA LEU A 75 0.72 10.26 -20.82
C LEU A 75 0.23 9.92 -22.23
N GLN A 76 1.19 9.75 -23.13
CA GLN A 76 0.93 9.34 -24.50
C GLN A 76 1.71 8.05 -24.81
N PRO A 77 1.14 7.13 -25.61
CA PRO A 77 1.86 5.95 -26.05
C PRO A 77 3.03 6.34 -26.95
N GLU A 78 4.12 5.55 -26.92
CA GLU A 78 5.29 5.79 -27.75
C GLU A 78 4.99 5.68 -29.25
N ASN A 79 4.19 4.69 -29.62
CA ASN A 79 3.76 4.43 -30.99
C ASN A 79 2.47 3.59 -31.01
N SER A 80 1.92 3.35 -32.20
CA SER A 80 0.68 2.57 -32.39
C SER A 80 0.84 1.09 -32.00
N GLN A 81 2.04 0.52 -32.12
CA GLN A 81 2.31 -0.88 -31.82
C GLN A 81 2.13 -1.19 -30.33
N VAL A 82 2.54 -0.28 -29.45
CA VAL A 82 2.42 -0.43 -27.99
C VAL A 82 1.13 0.14 -27.41
N ASN A 83 0.27 0.75 -28.24
CA ASN A 83 -0.92 1.47 -27.78
C ASN A 83 -1.92 0.59 -27.01
N SER A 84 -2.10 -0.67 -27.44
CA SER A 84 -2.98 -1.62 -26.74
C SER A 84 -2.49 -1.89 -25.31
N THR A 85 -1.19 -2.14 -25.15
CA THR A 85 -0.53 -2.33 -23.84
C THR A 85 -0.58 -1.06 -23.00
N PHE A 86 -0.37 0.10 -23.61
CA PHE A 86 -0.50 1.41 -22.93
C PHE A 86 -1.92 1.64 -22.39
N ILE A 87 -2.96 1.42 -23.19
CA ILE A 87 -4.36 1.57 -22.77
C ILE A 87 -4.69 0.59 -21.65
N GLN A 88 -4.23 -0.66 -21.74
CA GLN A 88 -4.48 -1.66 -20.72
C GLN A 88 -3.80 -1.30 -19.39
N THR A 89 -2.53 -0.89 -19.42
CA THR A 89 -1.75 -0.56 -18.22
C THR A 89 -2.25 0.71 -17.54
N THR A 90 -2.56 1.76 -18.29
CA THR A 90 -3.17 2.99 -17.75
C THR A 90 -4.55 2.73 -17.12
N LYS A 91 -5.37 1.86 -17.72
CA LYS A 91 -6.65 1.44 -17.15
C LYS A 91 -6.50 0.72 -15.81
N ILE A 92 -5.49 -0.14 -15.67
CA ILE A 92 -5.19 -0.83 -14.40
C ILE A 92 -4.73 0.19 -13.35
N LEU A 93 -3.84 1.11 -13.71
CA LEU A 93 -3.34 2.16 -12.81
C LEU A 93 -4.45 3.07 -12.29
N LYS A 94 -5.40 3.45 -13.15
CA LYS A 94 -6.56 4.26 -12.80
C LYS A 94 -7.52 3.55 -11.83
N ARG A 95 -7.73 2.24 -12.00
CA ARG A 95 -8.62 1.44 -11.15
C ARG A 95 -8.05 1.23 -9.75
N PHE A 96 -6.76 1.43 -9.57
CA PHE A 96 -6.08 1.12 -8.33
C PHE A 96 -6.42 2.15 -7.25
N SER A 97 -7.42 1.87 -6.41
CA SER A 97 -7.77 2.78 -5.30
C SER A 97 -6.89 2.50 -4.09
N PHE A 98 -6.34 3.56 -3.51
CA PHE A 98 -5.71 3.51 -2.21
C PHE A 98 -6.73 4.06 -1.21
N SER A 99 -7.04 3.29 -0.17
CA SER A 99 -7.88 3.79 0.92
C SER A 99 -7.10 4.88 1.65
N ASP A 100 -7.58 6.12 1.58
CA ASP A 100 -7.02 7.27 2.30
C ASP A 100 -7.49 7.24 3.76
N PRO A 101 -6.60 7.09 4.75
CA PRO A 101 -6.98 7.13 6.15
C PRO A 101 -6.91 8.55 6.77
N GLY A 102 -6.60 9.60 6.00
CA GLY A 102 -6.17 10.88 6.58
C GLY A 102 -6.77 12.17 5.99
N LYS A 103 -6.35 13.30 6.58
CA LYS A 103 -6.65 14.64 6.07
C LYS A 103 -5.86 14.87 4.77
N PRO A 104 -6.47 15.46 3.72
CA PRO A 104 -5.74 15.80 2.51
C PRO A 104 -4.63 16.80 2.83
N CYS A 105 -3.42 16.55 2.33
CA CYS A 105 -2.33 17.49 2.47
C CYS A 105 -2.58 18.77 1.68
N GLU A 106 -2.17 19.91 2.22
CA GLU A 106 -2.41 21.25 1.63
C GLU A 106 -1.67 21.46 0.30
N SER A 107 -0.63 20.68 0.01
CA SER A 107 0.12 20.79 -1.25
C SER A 107 -0.73 20.37 -2.45
N SER A 108 -1.03 21.31 -3.35
CA SER A 108 -1.59 21.01 -4.68
C SER A 108 -0.61 20.18 -5.51
N CYS A 109 -1.11 19.29 -6.36
CA CYS A 109 -0.28 18.54 -7.31
C CYS A 109 0.57 19.46 -8.22
N GLU A 110 0.11 20.68 -8.47
CA GLU A 110 0.79 21.65 -9.34
C GLU A 110 2.04 22.26 -8.71
N SER A 111 2.20 22.14 -7.39
CA SER A 111 3.37 22.66 -6.66
C SER A 111 4.63 21.82 -6.86
N TYR A 112 4.50 20.58 -7.35
CA TYR A 112 5.62 19.67 -7.52
C TYR A 112 6.39 19.94 -8.81
N GLU A 113 7.70 19.67 -8.77
CA GLU A 113 8.60 19.76 -9.92
C GLU A 113 8.07 18.94 -11.10
N LYS A 114 8.16 19.50 -12.31
CA LYS A 114 7.75 18.81 -13.53
C LYS A 114 8.91 17.98 -14.08
N LYS A 115 8.65 16.72 -14.45
CA LYS A 115 9.64 15.81 -15.04
C LYS A 115 9.13 15.18 -16.33
N ASN A 116 10.03 14.61 -17.12
CA ASN A 116 9.64 13.85 -18.31
C ASN A 116 8.83 12.60 -17.91
N PRO A 117 8.03 12.02 -18.83
CA PRO A 117 7.22 10.84 -18.54
C PRO A 117 7.97 9.65 -17.94
N LYS A 118 9.18 9.35 -18.40
CA LYS A 118 9.94 8.21 -17.84
C LYS A 118 10.40 8.49 -16.41
N GLU A 119 10.89 9.69 -16.11
CA GLU A 119 11.28 10.09 -14.75
C GLU A 119 10.08 10.19 -13.82
N PHE A 120 8.95 10.67 -14.33
CA PHE A 120 7.68 10.67 -13.61
C PHE A 120 7.30 9.24 -13.19
N LEU A 121 7.34 8.26 -14.11
CA LEU A 121 7.02 6.86 -13.80
C LEU A 121 8.07 6.20 -12.88
N LYS A 122 9.36 6.53 -13.03
CA LYS A 122 10.42 6.09 -12.12
C LYS A 122 10.17 6.59 -10.70
N SER A 123 9.78 7.86 -10.55
CA SER A 123 9.45 8.46 -9.27
C SER A 123 8.20 7.84 -8.67
N PHE A 124 7.19 7.55 -9.48
CA PHE A 124 6.01 6.82 -9.03
C PHE A 124 6.37 5.42 -8.51
N ALA A 125 7.22 4.68 -9.24
CA ALA A 125 7.72 3.38 -8.82
C ALA A 125 8.51 3.45 -7.49
N LYS A 126 9.31 4.50 -7.28
CA LYS A 126 10.00 4.76 -6.00
C LYS A 126 8.97 4.98 -4.87
N LEU A 127 7.93 5.78 -5.10
CA LEU A 127 6.88 6.04 -4.10
C LEU A 127 6.15 4.75 -3.72
N ILE A 128 5.75 3.91 -4.69
CA ILE A 128 5.09 2.63 -4.41
C ILE A 128 6.00 1.67 -3.62
N LYS A 129 7.31 1.67 -3.88
CA LYS A 129 8.25 0.91 -3.03
C LYS A 129 8.28 1.43 -1.59
N LYS A 130 8.18 2.75 -1.37
CA LYS A 130 8.07 3.34 -0.02
C LYS A 130 6.77 2.87 0.65
N VAL A 131 5.63 2.88 -0.06
CA VAL A 131 4.35 2.37 0.44
C VAL A 131 4.46 0.91 0.88
N ILE A 132 5.06 0.04 0.07
CA ILE A 132 5.23 -1.39 0.40
C ILE A 132 6.06 -1.56 1.68
N ARG A 133 7.14 -0.78 1.84
CA ARG A 133 7.99 -0.82 3.04
C ARG A 133 7.23 -0.35 4.28
N VAL A 134 6.52 0.76 4.17
CA VAL A 134 5.73 1.33 5.27
C VAL A 134 4.63 0.36 5.67
N GLU A 135 3.82 -0.16 4.74
CA GLU A 135 2.79 -1.15 5.06
C GLU A 135 3.35 -2.40 5.73
N SER A 136 4.48 -2.92 5.25
CA SER A 136 5.13 -4.09 5.87
C SER A 136 5.52 -3.81 7.33
N SER A 137 5.88 -2.55 7.65
CA SER A 137 6.18 -2.10 9.01
C SER A 137 4.92 -1.96 9.88
N TRP A 138 3.80 -1.47 9.32
CA TRP A 138 2.52 -1.39 10.04
C TRP A 138 1.97 -2.78 10.34
N VAL A 139 2.11 -3.73 9.42
CA VAL A 139 1.73 -5.14 9.67
C VAL A 139 2.52 -5.72 10.84
N LEU A 140 3.83 -5.44 10.93
CA LEU A 140 4.63 -5.87 12.07
C LEU A 140 4.15 -5.23 13.39
N PHE A 141 3.82 -3.94 13.35
CA PHE A 141 3.27 -3.22 14.51
C PHE A 141 1.88 -3.73 14.92
N ASP A 142 1.00 -4.05 13.97
CA ASP A 142 -0.33 -4.61 14.22
C ASP A 142 -0.22 -6.02 14.78
N ILE A 143 0.67 -6.87 14.22
CA ILE A 143 0.98 -8.19 14.78
C ILE A 143 1.53 -8.06 16.20
N LEU A 144 2.50 -7.18 16.44
CA LEU A 144 3.05 -6.92 17.78
C LEU A 144 1.98 -6.39 18.74
N ARG A 145 1.08 -5.51 18.29
CA ARG A 145 -0.04 -4.98 19.08
C ARG A 145 -1.03 -6.09 19.43
N THR A 146 -1.38 -6.95 18.48
CA THR A 146 -2.24 -8.11 18.70
C THR A 146 -1.60 -9.11 19.67
N ILE A 147 -0.32 -9.45 19.49
CA ILE A 147 0.42 -10.32 20.41
C ILE A 147 0.46 -9.70 21.82
N ARG A 148 0.76 -8.40 21.94
CA ARG A 148 0.75 -7.69 23.23
C ARG A 148 -0.63 -7.70 23.89
N GLY A 149 -1.70 -7.51 23.11
CA GLY A 149 -3.09 -7.58 23.59
C GLY A 149 -3.48 -8.98 24.08
N ILE A 150 -3.08 -10.03 23.35
CA ILE A 150 -3.29 -11.43 23.77
C ILE A 150 -2.52 -11.71 25.06
N PHE A 151 -1.26 -11.27 25.16
CA PHE A 151 -0.44 -11.47 26.35
C PHE A 151 -1.02 -10.75 27.58
N PHE A 152 -1.49 -9.51 27.42
CA PHE A 152 -2.16 -8.75 28.50
C PHE A 152 -3.47 -9.42 28.96
N ASN A 153 -4.31 -9.87 28.03
CA ASN A 153 -5.56 -10.55 28.38
C ASN A 153 -5.29 -11.91 29.06
N THR A 154 -4.29 -12.66 28.58
CA THR A 154 -3.91 -13.97 29.17
C THR A 154 -3.29 -13.80 30.57
N ILE A 155 -2.54 -12.74 30.82
CA ILE A 155 -2.02 -12.41 32.15
C ILE A 155 -3.17 -11.97 33.08
N SER A 156 -4.13 -11.19 32.58
CA SER A 156 -5.32 -10.78 33.36
C SER A 156 -6.19 -11.98 33.74
N ASP A 157 -6.41 -12.92 32.81
CA ASP A 157 -7.16 -14.14 33.06
C ASP A 157 -6.42 -15.07 34.03
N ASN A 158 -5.08 -15.17 33.95
CA ASN A 158 -4.27 -15.92 34.92
C ASN A 158 -4.20 -15.24 36.31
N ALA A 159 -4.26 -13.91 36.38
CA ALA A 159 -4.35 -13.17 37.64
C ALA A 159 -5.72 -13.36 38.32
N LEU A 160 -6.80 -13.46 37.54
CA LEU A 160 -8.14 -13.82 38.01
C LEU A 160 -8.22 -15.30 38.41
N PHE A 161 -7.49 -16.17 37.69
CA PHE A 161 -7.37 -17.61 38.01
C PHE A 161 -6.58 -17.88 39.31
N LEU A 162 -5.58 -17.04 39.63
CA LEU A 162 -4.84 -17.10 40.90
C LEU A 162 -5.65 -16.58 42.11
N GLN A 163 -6.75 -15.84 41.91
CA GLN A 163 -7.68 -15.50 42.99
C GLN A 163 -8.72 -16.59 43.26
N LEU A 164 -8.96 -17.50 42.31
CA LEU A 164 -9.88 -18.63 42.49
C LEU A 164 -9.25 -19.87 43.15
N PHE A 165 -7.93 -19.86 43.37
CA PHE A 165 -7.19 -20.94 44.06
C PHE A 165 -6.62 -20.50 45.43
N LYS A 166 -7.12 -19.37 45.95
CA LYS A 166 -6.81 -18.88 47.29
C LYS A 166 -8.02 -19.07 48.20
N ASP A 167 -8.43 -20.32 48.36
CA ASP A 167 -9.17 -20.89 49.50
C ASP A 167 -9.04 -22.42 49.46
#